data_AF-A0A7V2XFS9-F1
#
_entry.id   AF-A0A7V2XFS9-F1
#
_cell.length_a   1.000
_cell.length_b   1.000
_cell.length_c   1.000
_cell.angle_alpha   90.00
_cell.angle_beta   90.00
_cell.angle_gamma   90.00
#
_symmetry.space_group_name_H-M   'P 1'
#
loop_
_entity.id
_entity.type
_entity.pdbx_description
1 polymer ?
#
loop_
_entity_poly.entity_id
_entity_poly.type
_entity_poly.pdbx_seq_one_letter_code
_entity_poly.pdbx_strand_id
1 'polypeptide(L)'
;MSGATRRGFLGRSLGVVGATFAIGVSRRPVLGANDRIQIGVAGINGRGGSHVGAFRGMKDVDLTYLIDVDRRTFGSYMRRFEGEAIAELMKAKGIKEVQVPKDSKGDERKKLEAERARQLEELRKQVDPARLPKCVQDVRKALDDKELDAISIATPNHWHSLMSIWACQAGKDVYVEKPLSHNVWEGRKLVEAARKYQRIVQHGSQSRGDKGWAVATALARSGKLGKLLISYGWASKPRGAVKKYDPEPVPPELDYDIWLGPAPHRPYSRTFVHYNWHWFWDFGNGEIGNQGVHQMDIARWALPEDALTKPIKVLTMGGRFGWDDPCETPNAHLTVFDYGDYQIIYEACNLTGNGDEKKGIPRTAVVSNAFVTEQGEITPGGFTPKGGKREPLPAIEVNMGAGGGSFENFIRAMRSRKHEDLVADVLQGHLSCILCHLGNIAYRLGKPVPFAESRKVFAGNAAAMAALEKMEWRMKYRDIKIDDSLRYTVGPVLTFDQKQERFVGEHAEEANKLLTRAYRAPYVVPEQV
;
A
#
# COMPACT_ATOMS: atom_id res chain seq x y z
N MET A 1 36.72 -14.52 20.95
CA MET A 1 35.73 -15.29 21.73
C MET A 1 34.35 -14.72 21.42
N SER A 2 33.71 -15.21 20.34
CA SER A 2 32.52 -16.08 20.39
C SER A 2 31.41 -15.48 21.27
N GLY A 3 30.34 -14.89 20.74
CA GLY A 3 29.37 -15.53 19.86
C GLY A 3 28.02 -15.54 20.59
N ALA A 4 27.39 -14.37 20.75
CA ALA A 4 26.07 -14.28 21.35
C ALA A 4 25.01 -14.71 20.31
N THR A 5 24.47 -15.91 20.50
CA THR A 5 23.59 -16.60 19.57
C THR A 5 22.21 -15.96 19.43
N ARG A 6 21.73 -15.89 18.18
CA ARG A 6 20.41 -15.42 17.66
C ARG A 6 19.19 -16.26 18.12
N ARG A 7 19.10 -16.68 19.40
CA ARG A 7 18.14 -17.70 19.85
C ARG A 7 16.90 -17.22 20.62
N GLY A 8 16.70 -15.91 20.82
CA GLY A 8 15.59 -15.41 21.64
C GLY A 8 14.19 -15.55 21.02
N PHE A 9 14.04 -15.31 19.72
CA PHE A 9 12.72 -15.29 19.07
C PHE A 9 12.31 -16.64 18.47
N LEU A 10 13.29 -17.37 17.92
CA LEU A 10 13.08 -18.71 17.32
C LEU A 10 12.83 -19.79 18.38
N GLY A 11 13.34 -19.62 19.60
CA GLY A 11 13.12 -20.57 20.71
C GLY A 11 11.67 -20.64 21.21
N ARG A 12 10.84 -19.63 20.89
CA ARG A 12 9.41 -19.63 21.20
C ARG A 12 8.52 -20.07 20.05
N SER A 13 9.05 -20.18 18.83
CA SER A 13 8.27 -20.44 17.61
C SER A 13 8.65 -21.72 16.84
N LEU A 14 9.78 -22.36 17.13
CA LEU A 14 10.23 -23.59 16.43
C LEU A 14 10.23 -24.87 17.28
N GLY A 15 9.68 -24.83 18.50
CA GLY A 15 9.71 -25.96 19.43
C GLY A 15 8.34 -26.46 19.85
N VAL A 16 7.30 -26.32 19.03
CA VAL A 16 5.97 -26.89 19.34
C VAL A 16 5.27 -27.34 18.06
N VAL A 17 5.65 -28.51 17.56
CA VAL A 17 4.72 -29.36 16.83
C VAL A 17 3.87 -30.03 17.92
N GLY A 18 2.67 -29.51 18.19
CA GLY A 18 1.66 -30.24 18.99
C GLY A 18 1.35 -29.81 20.44
N ALA A 19 1.57 -28.56 20.86
CA ALA A 19 1.04 -28.06 22.14
C ALA A 19 0.41 -26.67 21.98
N THR A 20 -0.90 -26.61 22.16
CA THR A 20 -1.71 -25.39 22.21
C THR A 20 -1.30 -24.55 23.42
N PHE A 21 -0.25 -23.75 23.32
CA PHE A 21 -0.03 -22.68 24.29
C PHE A 21 -1.05 -21.59 24.03
N ALA A 22 -2.09 -21.56 24.85
CA ALA A 22 -3.03 -20.45 24.94
C ALA A 22 -2.25 -19.19 25.37
N ILE A 23 -1.73 -18.44 24.39
CA ILE A 23 -1.41 -17.03 24.60
C ILE A 23 -2.78 -16.39 24.87
N GLY A 24 -3.04 -16.08 26.14
CA GLY A 24 -4.30 -15.46 26.54
C GLY A 24 -4.58 -14.25 25.66
N VAL A 25 -5.79 -14.17 25.10
CA VAL A 25 -6.26 -13.02 24.33
C VAL A 25 -6.42 -11.86 25.31
N SER A 26 -5.35 -11.12 25.57
CA SER A 26 -5.44 -9.93 26.42
C SER A 26 -6.00 -8.77 25.59
N ARG A 27 -7.24 -8.38 25.87
CA ARG A 27 -7.76 -7.07 25.44
C ARG A 27 -6.85 -5.99 25.99
N ARG A 28 -6.42 -5.06 25.14
CA ARG A 28 -5.73 -3.86 25.63
C ARG A 28 -6.70 -2.98 26.40
N PRO A 29 -6.25 -2.34 27.49
CA PRO A 29 -7.05 -1.35 28.19
C PRO A 29 -7.37 -0.17 27.26
N VAL A 30 -8.50 0.48 27.53
CA VAL A 30 -8.89 1.73 26.86
C VAL A 30 -7.93 2.83 27.32
N LEU A 31 -7.26 3.49 26.38
CA LEU A 31 -6.39 4.62 26.67
C LEU A 31 -7.25 5.86 26.94
N GLY A 32 -6.97 6.55 28.05
CA GLY A 32 -7.59 7.82 28.38
C GLY A 32 -7.22 8.91 27.37
N ALA A 33 -7.99 10.01 27.35
CA ALA A 33 -7.76 11.12 26.42
C ALA A 33 -6.38 11.78 26.57
N ASN A 34 -5.75 11.66 27.75
CA ASN A 34 -4.45 12.24 28.06
C ASN A 34 -3.28 11.25 27.91
N ASP A 35 -3.56 9.96 27.68
CA ASP A 35 -2.53 8.95 27.52
C ASP A 35 -1.86 9.07 26.15
N ARG A 36 -0.53 9.01 26.11
CA ARG A 36 0.25 9.10 24.87
C ARG A 36 0.44 7.72 24.25
N ILE A 37 0.14 7.62 22.96
CA ILE A 37 0.29 6.39 22.18
C ILE A 37 1.73 6.25 21.68
N GLN A 38 2.40 5.16 22.05
CA GLN A 38 3.77 4.87 21.60
C GLN A 38 3.73 4.14 20.25
N ILE A 39 4.25 4.72 19.17
CA ILE A 39 4.20 4.11 17.83
C ILE A 39 5.59 3.94 17.23
N GLY A 40 5.77 2.85 16.49
CA GLY A 40 6.93 2.60 15.64
C GLY A 40 6.57 2.72 14.16
N VAL A 41 7.50 3.14 13.31
CA VAL A 41 7.32 3.13 11.84
C VAL A 41 8.32 2.17 11.20
N ALA A 42 7.80 1.20 10.44
CA ALA A 42 8.57 0.19 9.71
C ALA A 42 8.61 0.48 8.21
N GLY A 43 9.83 0.56 7.65
CA GLY A 43 10.09 1.11 6.33
C GLY A 43 9.96 2.64 6.40
N ILE A 44 11.07 3.34 6.56
CA ILE A 44 11.06 4.80 6.84
C ILE A 44 11.51 5.64 5.63
N ASN A 45 11.87 5.00 4.52
CA ASN A 45 12.16 5.69 3.27
C ASN A 45 10.90 5.92 2.43
N GLY A 46 10.93 6.88 1.50
CA GLY A 46 9.81 7.18 0.60
C GLY A 46 8.50 7.44 1.35
N ARG A 47 7.50 6.57 1.17
CA ARG A 47 6.18 6.70 1.83
C ARG A 47 6.29 6.65 3.36
N GLY A 48 7.21 5.86 3.90
CA GLY A 48 7.49 5.80 5.33
C GLY A 48 7.83 7.15 5.95
N GLY A 49 8.48 8.04 5.19
CA GLY A 49 8.77 9.39 5.66
C GLY A 49 7.52 10.24 5.90
N SER A 50 6.46 10.03 5.13
CA SER A 50 5.15 10.64 5.39
C SER A 50 4.53 10.12 6.68
N HIS A 51 4.72 8.84 7.03
CA HIS A 51 4.23 8.25 8.28
C HIS A 51 4.99 8.80 9.48
N VAL A 52 6.32 8.82 9.40
CA VAL A 52 7.18 9.45 10.42
C VAL A 52 6.76 10.89 10.65
N GLY A 53 6.56 11.67 9.58
CA GLY A 53 6.11 13.06 9.67
C GLY A 53 4.70 13.20 10.29
N ALA A 54 3.75 12.36 9.88
CA ALA A 54 2.38 12.40 10.37
C ALA A 54 2.30 12.10 11.87
N PHE A 55 2.86 10.98 12.34
CA PHE A 55 2.77 10.58 13.74
C PHE A 55 3.61 11.47 14.66
N ARG A 56 4.80 11.90 14.22
CA ARG A 56 5.61 12.88 14.96
C ARG A 56 4.89 14.22 15.16
N GLY A 57 4.02 14.61 14.23
CA GLY A 57 3.25 15.85 14.31
C GLY A 57 2.02 15.77 15.22
N MET A 58 1.65 14.60 15.73
CA MET A 58 0.47 14.42 16.58
C MET A 58 0.84 14.63 18.06
N LYS A 59 0.05 15.46 18.76
CA LYS A 59 0.35 15.88 20.14
C LYS A 59 0.31 14.73 21.16
N ASP A 60 -0.53 13.74 20.90
CA ASP A 60 -0.86 12.63 21.79
C ASP A 60 -0.22 11.31 21.35
N VAL A 61 0.78 11.39 20.47
CA VAL A 61 1.55 10.26 19.95
C VAL A 61 3.03 10.50 20.23
N ASP A 62 3.76 9.44 20.56
CA ASP A 62 5.21 9.41 20.65
C ASP A 62 5.74 8.43 19.61
N LEU A 63 6.55 8.91 18.67
CA LEU A 63 7.27 8.02 17.76
C LEU A 63 8.50 7.47 18.47
N THR A 64 8.44 6.23 18.94
CA THR A 64 9.49 5.59 19.75
C THR A 64 10.41 4.66 18.99
N TYR A 65 10.01 4.23 17.79
CA TYR A 65 10.82 3.34 16.97
C TYR A 65 10.88 3.78 15.50
N LEU A 66 12.10 3.78 14.96
CA LEU A 66 12.38 3.82 13.53
C LEU A 66 12.90 2.45 13.12
N ILE A 67 12.14 1.75 12.28
CA ILE A 67 12.42 0.34 11.92
C ILE A 67 12.73 0.29 10.42
N ASP A 68 13.97 -0.04 10.05
CA ASP A 68 14.35 -0.15 8.64
C ASP A 68 15.55 -1.08 8.47
N VAL A 69 15.45 -2.03 7.54
CA VAL A 69 16.52 -2.98 7.24
C VAL A 69 17.79 -2.33 6.68
N ASP A 70 17.69 -1.09 6.18
CA ASP A 70 18.81 -0.30 5.68
C ASP A 70 19.21 0.80 6.67
N ARG A 71 20.35 0.61 7.36
CA ARG A 71 20.84 1.55 8.39
C ARG A 71 21.14 2.95 7.86
N ARG A 72 21.34 3.11 6.54
CA ARG A 72 21.61 4.42 5.92
C ARG A 72 20.43 5.37 6.07
N THR A 73 19.22 4.83 6.26
CA THR A 73 17.99 5.63 6.40
C THR A 73 17.91 6.39 7.73
N PHE A 74 18.47 5.83 8.81
CA PHE A 74 18.31 6.35 10.18
C PHE A 74 18.92 7.75 10.39
N GLY A 75 20.12 7.98 9.85
CA GLY A 75 20.92 9.17 10.20
C GLY A 75 20.20 10.49 9.92
N SER A 76 19.43 10.58 8.84
CA SER A 76 18.68 11.80 8.51
C SER A 76 17.50 12.05 9.46
N TYR A 77 16.83 10.99 9.92
CA TYR A 77 15.74 11.11 10.89
C TYR A 77 16.26 11.43 12.28
N MET A 78 17.32 10.74 12.73
CA MET A 78 17.90 11.01 14.06
C MET A 78 18.32 12.47 14.21
N ARG A 79 18.96 13.06 13.20
CA ARG A 79 19.28 14.50 13.20
C ARG A 79 18.06 15.40 13.36
N ARG A 80 16.90 15.02 12.81
CA ARG A 80 15.65 15.77 12.94
C ARG A 80 15.08 15.67 14.36
N PHE A 81 15.07 14.46 14.94
CA PHE A 81 14.62 14.25 16.33
C PHE A 81 15.53 14.96 17.33
N GLU A 82 16.85 14.87 17.15
CA GLU A 82 17.82 15.59 17.97
C GLU A 82 17.64 17.10 17.85
N GLY A 83 17.44 17.63 16.64
CA GLY A 83 17.19 19.05 16.43
C GLY A 83 15.97 19.58 17.19
N GLU A 84 14.88 18.81 17.27
CA GLU A 84 13.71 19.17 18.07
C GLU A 84 13.98 19.09 19.57
N ALA A 85 14.61 18.01 20.02
CA ALA A 85 14.96 17.86 21.43
C ALA A 85 15.88 18.99 21.90
N ILE A 86 16.84 19.40 21.05
CA ILE A 86 17.68 20.57 21.27
C ILE A 86 16.84 21.85 21.32
N ALA A 87 15.93 22.07 20.37
CA ALA A 87 15.08 23.26 20.36
C ALA A 87 14.21 23.38 21.63
N GLU A 88 13.66 22.26 22.11
CA GLU A 88 12.92 22.20 23.37
C GLU A 88 13.82 22.47 24.58
N LEU A 89 15.01 21.88 24.61
CA LEU A 89 16.00 22.09 25.66
C LEU A 89 16.43 23.56 25.73
N MET A 90 16.69 24.18 24.57
CA MET A 90 17.03 25.59 24.46
C MET A 90 15.90 26.47 24.98
N LYS A 91 14.66 26.18 24.60
CA LYS A 91 13.48 26.89 25.10
C LYS A 91 13.34 26.76 26.62
N ALA A 92 13.51 25.55 27.15
CA ALA A 92 13.41 25.28 28.59
C ALA A 92 14.51 25.99 29.39
N LYS A 93 15.71 26.12 28.83
CA LYS A 93 16.88 26.76 29.48
C LYS A 93 17.04 28.25 29.14
N GLY A 94 16.17 28.82 28.32
CA GLY A 94 16.32 30.21 27.85
C GLY A 94 17.55 30.47 26.98
N ILE A 95 18.11 29.44 26.33
CA ILE A 95 19.31 29.54 25.50
C ILE A 95 18.93 30.08 24.12
N LYS A 96 19.61 31.14 23.67
CA LYS A 96 19.46 31.67 22.30
C LYS A 96 20.44 30.98 21.35
N GLU A 97 19.96 30.64 20.16
CA GLU A 97 20.82 30.05 19.11
C GLU A 97 21.79 31.09 18.56
N VAL A 98 23.05 30.69 18.36
CA VAL A 98 24.07 31.48 17.66
C VAL A 98 23.54 31.81 16.26
N GLN A 99 23.39 33.10 15.97
CA GLN A 99 22.89 33.58 14.69
C GLN A 99 24.02 33.66 13.68
N VAL A 100 23.73 33.24 12.45
CA VAL A 100 24.62 33.43 11.29
C VAL A 100 23.89 34.35 10.31
N PRO A 101 24.12 35.68 10.36
CA PRO A 101 23.46 36.63 9.47
C PRO A 101 23.72 36.29 7.99
N LYS A 102 22.72 36.48 7.13
CA LYS A 102 22.81 36.12 5.70
C LYS A 102 23.88 36.91 4.95
N ASP A 103 24.18 38.10 5.42
CA ASP A 103 25.16 39.06 4.91
C ASP A 103 26.59 38.81 5.39
N SER A 104 26.78 37.94 6.39
CA SER A 104 28.12 37.52 6.85
C SER A 104 28.89 36.80 5.73
N LYS A 105 30.20 37.09 5.60
CA LYS A 105 31.08 36.54 4.56
C LYS A 105 32.45 36.15 5.11
N GLY A 106 33.21 35.37 4.32
CA GLY A 106 34.60 35.04 4.60
C GLY A 106 34.80 34.35 5.95
N ASP A 107 35.83 34.79 6.68
CA ASP A 107 36.23 34.16 7.95
C ASP A 107 35.26 34.44 9.10
N GLU A 108 34.54 35.57 9.07
CA GLU A 108 33.51 35.88 10.06
C GLU A 108 32.36 34.86 10.01
N ARG A 109 31.85 34.58 8.81
CA ARG A 109 30.81 33.56 8.63
C ARG A 109 31.28 32.18 9.09
N LYS A 110 32.50 31.78 8.70
CA LYS A 110 33.08 30.50 9.14
C LYS A 110 33.18 30.41 10.67
N LYS A 111 33.57 31.51 11.33
CA LYS A 111 33.64 31.59 12.80
C LYS A 111 32.26 31.41 13.44
N LEU A 112 31.24 32.11 12.95
CA LEU A 112 29.86 32.00 13.44
C LEU A 112 29.26 30.61 13.19
N GLU A 113 29.51 30.02 12.01
CA GLU A 113 29.09 28.65 11.69
C GLU A 113 29.78 27.62 12.61
N ALA A 114 31.08 27.78 12.89
CA ALA A 114 31.81 26.94 13.82
C ALA A 114 31.33 27.10 15.27
N GLU A 115 31.02 28.32 15.69
CA GLU A 115 30.46 28.61 17.02
C GLU A 115 29.06 28.00 17.18
N ARG A 116 28.18 28.17 16.19
CA ARG A 116 26.87 27.52 16.15
C ARG A 116 26.98 26.01 16.17
N ALA A 117 27.90 25.43 15.40
CA ALA A 117 28.13 23.99 15.39
C ALA A 117 28.59 23.48 16.77
N ARG A 118 29.50 24.19 17.45
CA ARG A 118 29.93 23.85 18.82
C ARG A 118 28.77 23.96 19.82
N GLN A 119 27.96 25.02 19.73
CA GLN A 119 26.78 25.18 20.60
C GLN A 119 25.82 24.02 20.43
N LEU A 120 25.49 23.64 19.19
CA LEU A 120 24.60 22.52 18.90
C LEU A 120 25.17 21.18 19.36
N GLU A 121 26.48 20.96 19.24
CA GLU A 121 27.14 19.75 19.72
C GLU A 121 27.08 19.64 21.26
N GLU A 122 27.31 20.72 21.99
CA GLU A 122 27.19 20.74 23.46
C GLU A 122 25.75 20.56 23.94
N LEU A 123 24.77 21.09 23.20
CA LEU A 123 23.36 20.85 23.48
C LEU A 123 22.95 19.41 23.17
N ARG A 124 23.50 18.82 22.10
CA ARG A 124 23.24 17.43 21.72
C ARG A 124 23.66 16.45 22.81
N LYS A 125 24.80 16.68 23.47
CA LYS A 125 25.26 15.87 24.61
C LYS A 125 24.31 15.92 25.81
N GLN A 126 23.45 16.93 25.89
CA GLN A 126 22.48 17.12 26.98
C GLN A 126 21.08 16.59 26.60
N VAL A 127 20.86 16.17 25.36
CA VAL A 127 19.62 15.53 24.96
C VAL A 127 19.55 14.17 25.64
N ASP A 128 18.50 13.94 26.42
CA ASP A 128 18.19 12.64 26.97
C ASP A 128 17.92 11.63 25.84
N PRO A 129 18.76 10.59 25.65
CA PRO A 129 18.57 9.60 24.62
C PRO A 129 17.24 8.85 24.72
N ALA A 130 16.62 8.78 25.90
CA ALA A 130 15.31 8.16 26.07
C ALA A 130 14.17 8.93 25.38
N ARG A 131 14.39 10.20 25.02
CA ARG A 131 13.45 11.02 24.24
C ARG A 131 13.59 10.84 22.74
N LEU A 132 14.58 10.07 22.28
CA LEU A 132 14.82 9.80 20.87
C LEU A 132 14.26 8.42 20.48
N PRO A 133 13.76 8.26 19.24
CA PRO A 133 13.32 6.95 18.78
C PRO A 133 14.50 5.98 18.70
N LYS A 134 14.26 4.74 19.11
CA LYS A 134 15.20 3.64 18.93
C LYS A 134 15.23 3.23 17.46
N CYS A 135 16.42 3.07 16.90
CA CYS A 135 16.61 2.60 15.52
C CYS A 135 16.90 1.09 15.51
N VAL A 136 16.10 0.31 14.80
CA VAL A 136 16.29 -1.15 14.68
C VAL A 136 16.12 -1.63 13.24
N GLN A 137 16.95 -2.58 12.80
CA GLN A 137 16.78 -3.20 11.47
C GLN A 137 15.71 -4.28 11.43
N ASP A 138 15.44 -4.89 12.59
CA ASP A 138 14.54 -6.02 12.73
C ASP A 138 13.31 -5.60 13.54
N VAL A 139 12.13 -5.65 12.92
CA VAL A 139 10.86 -5.28 13.53
C VAL A 139 10.58 -6.07 14.81
N ARG A 140 11.05 -7.31 14.91
CA ARG A 140 10.81 -8.18 16.08
C ARG A 140 11.35 -7.56 17.37
N LYS A 141 12.45 -6.82 17.29
CA LYS A 141 13.02 -6.09 18.45
C LYS A 141 12.10 -5.00 18.98
N ALA A 142 11.35 -4.33 18.09
CA ALA A 142 10.36 -3.35 18.51
C ALA A 142 9.10 -4.03 19.05
N LEU A 143 8.68 -5.15 18.46
CA LEU A 143 7.52 -5.91 18.91
C LEU A 143 7.69 -6.52 20.31
N ASP A 144 8.92 -6.84 20.71
CA ASP A 144 9.27 -7.31 22.05
C ASP A 144 9.10 -6.23 23.15
N ASP A 145 9.04 -4.94 22.78
CA ASP A 145 8.85 -3.83 23.72
C ASP A 145 7.40 -3.77 24.20
N LYS A 146 7.16 -3.95 25.50
CA LYS A 146 5.82 -3.94 26.08
C LYS A 146 5.14 -2.57 26.03
N GLU A 147 5.94 -1.50 26.05
CA GLU A 147 5.45 -0.11 26.02
C GLU A 147 5.05 0.33 24.62
N LEU A 148 5.50 -0.38 23.57
CA LEU A 148 5.10 -0.06 22.20
C LEU A 148 3.61 -0.34 22.00
N ASP A 149 2.86 0.66 21.54
CA ASP A 149 1.43 0.53 21.31
C ASP A 149 1.07 -0.02 19.94
N ALA A 150 1.66 0.55 18.91
CA ALA A 150 1.34 0.24 17.54
C ALA A 150 2.57 0.27 16.65
N ILE A 151 2.46 -0.34 15.48
CA ILE A 151 3.38 -0.08 14.39
C ILE A 151 2.63 0.44 13.16
N SER A 152 3.29 1.31 12.42
CA SER A 152 2.88 1.72 11.09
C SER A 152 3.83 1.12 10.04
N ILE A 153 3.30 0.41 9.05
CA ILE A 153 4.08 -0.38 8.10
C ILE A 153 4.00 0.28 6.72
N ALA A 154 5.15 0.63 6.17
CA ALA A 154 5.36 1.14 4.82
C ALA A 154 6.56 0.42 4.15
N THR A 155 6.62 -0.90 4.34
CA THR A 155 7.64 -1.79 3.77
C THR A 155 7.23 -2.24 2.35
N PRO A 156 8.01 -3.08 1.64
CA PRO A 156 7.53 -3.70 0.41
C PRO A 156 6.31 -4.62 0.63
N ASN A 157 5.47 -4.81 -0.41
CA ASN A 157 4.19 -5.53 -0.28
C ASN A 157 4.33 -6.92 0.36
N HIS A 158 5.39 -7.67 0.02
CA HIS A 158 5.60 -9.02 0.55
C HIS A 158 5.78 -9.07 2.07
N TRP A 159 6.03 -7.96 2.74
CA TRP A 159 6.16 -7.89 4.19
C TRP A 159 4.88 -7.53 4.94
N HIS A 160 3.92 -6.90 4.26
CA HIS A 160 2.78 -6.24 4.92
C HIS A 160 1.99 -7.18 5.82
N SER A 161 1.54 -8.32 5.29
CA SER A 161 0.69 -9.24 6.04
C SER A 161 1.43 -9.95 7.17
N LEU A 162 2.62 -10.52 6.90
CA LEU A 162 3.38 -11.22 7.94
C LEU A 162 3.79 -10.29 9.09
N MET A 163 4.26 -9.08 8.79
CA MET A 163 4.64 -8.11 9.81
C MET A 163 3.44 -7.66 10.65
N SER A 164 2.28 -7.47 10.01
CA SER A 164 1.04 -7.11 10.70
C SER A 164 0.54 -8.26 11.58
N ILE A 165 0.65 -9.51 11.14
CA ILE A 165 0.28 -10.69 11.92
C ILE A 165 1.18 -10.80 13.17
N TRP A 166 2.50 -10.66 13.02
CA TRP A 166 3.43 -10.65 14.15
C TRP A 166 3.13 -9.52 15.14
N ALA A 167 2.80 -8.34 14.63
CA ALA A 167 2.38 -7.22 15.48
C ALA A 167 1.10 -7.55 16.24
N CYS A 168 0.10 -8.15 15.59
CA CYS A 168 -1.12 -8.57 16.26
C CYS A 168 -0.87 -9.60 17.36
N GLN A 169 -0.04 -10.60 17.07
CA GLN A 169 0.39 -11.63 18.03
C GLN A 169 1.16 -11.03 19.22
N ALA A 170 1.94 -9.99 18.99
CA ALA A 170 2.64 -9.22 20.03
C ALA A 170 1.72 -8.20 20.75
N GLY A 171 0.42 -8.21 20.46
CA GLY A 171 -0.57 -7.34 21.09
C GLY A 171 -0.52 -5.88 20.62
N LYS A 172 0.05 -5.60 19.45
CA LYS A 172 0.18 -4.25 18.88
C LYS A 172 -0.94 -3.97 17.89
N ASP A 173 -1.41 -2.73 17.85
CA ASP A 173 -2.27 -2.26 16.76
C ASP A 173 -1.44 -1.92 15.53
N VAL A 174 -2.08 -1.89 14.35
CA VAL A 174 -1.35 -1.80 13.07
C VAL A 174 -2.01 -0.81 12.12
N TYR A 175 -1.22 0.14 11.62
CA TYR A 175 -1.53 0.82 10.37
C TYR A 175 -0.66 0.21 9.28
N VAL A 176 -1.21 -0.28 8.19
CA VAL A 176 -0.45 -0.94 7.12
C VAL A 176 -0.76 -0.30 5.77
N GLU A 177 0.28 0.16 5.07
CA GLU A 177 0.16 0.75 3.74
C GLU A 177 -0.48 -0.20 2.73
N LYS A 178 -0.97 0.39 1.64
CA LYS A 178 -1.52 -0.38 0.56
C LYS A 178 -0.43 -0.98 -0.35
N PRO A 179 -0.65 -2.16 -0.94
CA PRO A 179 -1.78 -3.06 -0.70
C PRO A 179 -1.63 -3.81 0.63
N LEU A 180 -2.73 -4.21 1.28
CA LEU A 180 -2.70 -4.93 2.56
C LEU A 180 -1.86 -6.21 2.54
N SER A 181 -1.88 -6.90 1.41
CA SER A 181 -1.30 -8.23 1.23
C SER A 181 -0.69 -8.40 -0.16
N HIS A 182 0.21 -9.36 -0.27
CA HIS A 182 0.84 -9.77 -1.53
C HIS A 182 0.04 -10.89 -2.23
N ASN A 183 -0.80 -11.62 -1.51
CA ASN A 183 -1.70 -12.65 -2.02
C ASN A 183 -2.96 -12.78 -1.15
N VAL A 184 -3.97 -13.50 -1.65
CA VAL A 184 -5.27 -13.66 -1.00
C VAL A 184 -5.14 -14.37 0.36
N TRP A 185 -4.36 -15.44 0.42
CA TRP A 185 -4.23 -16.25 1.63
C TRP A 185 -3.73 -15.45 2.83
N GLU A 186 -2.62 -14.71 2.68
CA GLU A 186 -2.05 -13.96 3.81
C GLU A 186 -2.90 -12.76 4.24
N GLY A 187 -3.64 -12.14 3.31
CA GLY A 187 -4.59 -11.09 3.63
C GLY A 187 -5.71 -11.62 4.53
N ARG A 188 -6.24 -12.81 4.22
CA ARG A 188 -7.23 -13.50 5.07
C ARG A 188 -6.66 -13.82 6.44
N LYS A 189 -5.42 -14.32 6.52
CA LYS A 189 -4.74 -14.57 7.80
C LYS A 189 -4.53 -13.31 8.63
N LEU A 190 -4.27 -12.17 8.00
CA LEU A 190 -4.22 -10.90 8.73
C LEU A 190 -5.59 -10.48 9.28
N VAL A 191 -6.68 -10.65 8.52
CA VAL A 191 -8.04 -10.39 9.04
C VAL A 191 -8.34 -11.28 10.25
N GLU A 192 -8.06 -12.58 10.14
CA GLU A 192 -8.24 -13.54 11.23
C GLU A 192 -7.41 -13.15 12.47
N ALA A 193 -6.14 -12.76 12.29
CA ALA A 193 -5.27 -12.34 13.38
C ALA A 193 -5.78 -11.07 14.07
N ALA A 194 -6.19 -10.06 13.30
CA ALA A 194 -6.74 -8.82 13.84
C ALA A 194 -7.96 -9.09 14.72
N ARG A 195 -8.85 -10.00 14.30
CA ARG A 195 -10.05 -10.38 15.07
C ARG A 195 -9.72 -11.24 16.28
N LYS A 196 -8.91 -12.28 16.13
CA LYS A 196 -8.51 -13.18 17.22
C LYS A 196 -7.83 -12.42 18.35
N TYR A 197 -6.88 -11.56 18.02
CA TYR A 197 -6.12 -10.78 18.99
C TYR A 197 -6.79 -9.44 19.35
N GLN A 198 -7.95 -9.14 18.78
CA GLN A 198 -8.74 -7.93 19.05
C GLN A 198 -7.91 -6.65 18.89
N ARG A 199 -7.21 -6.55 17.76
CA ARG A 199 -6.34 -5.42 17.41
C ARG A 199 -7.03 -4.50 16.40
N ILE A 200 -6.73 -3.21 16.52
CA ILE A 200 -7.12 -2.20 15.55
C ILE A 200 -6.13 -2.29 14.40
N VAL A 201 -6.61 -2.72 13.24
CA VAL A 201 -5.78 -2.87 12.03
C VAL A 201 -6.41 -2.08 10.89
N GLN A 202 -5.73 -1.02 10.46
CA GLN A 202 -6.19 -0.16 9.38
C GLN A 202 -5.33 -0.32 8.13
N HIS A 203 -5.99 -0.50 6.99
CA HIS A 203 -5.39 -0.46 5.66
C HIS A 203 -5.18 0.98 5.18
N GLY A 204 -4.10 1.23 4.44
CA GLY A 204 -3.71 2.53 3.88
C GLY A 204 -4.61 3.10 2.77
N SER A 205 -5.87 2.65 2.65
CA SER A 205 -6.89 3.18 1.73
C SER A 205 -7.36 4.59 2.13
N GLN A 206 -6.49 5.59 1.97
CA GLN A 206 -6.73 6.96 2.45
C GLN A 206 -7.99 7.62 1.91
N SER A 207 -8.41 7.28 0.68
CA SER A 207 -9.64 7.82 0.06
C SER A 207 -10.91 7.48 0.82
N ARG A 208 -10.90 6.48 1.72
CA ARG A 208 -12.04 6.21 2.61
C ARG A 208 -12.24 7.28 3.68
N GLY A 209 -11.21 8.08 3.97
CA GLY A 209 -11.31 9.28 4.80
C GLY A 209 -11.71 10.55 4.03
N ASP A 210 -11.92 10.46 2.71
CA ASP A 210 -12.32 11.60 1.89
C ASP A 210 -13.85 11.68 1.73
N LYS A 211 -14.43 12.82 2.14
CA LYS A 211 -15.89 13.02 2.12
C LYS A 211 -16.47 13.01 0.69
N GLY A 212 -15.74 13.52 -0.31
CA GLY A 212 -16.20 13.54 -1.69
C GLY A 212 -16.33 12.12 -2.26
N TRP A 213 -15.35 11.27 -2.00
CA TRP A 213 -15.41 9.85 -2.36
C TRP A 213 -16.48 9.08 -1.56
N ALA A 214 -16.63 9.37 -0.27
CA ALA A 214 -17.69 8.77 0.55
C ALA A 214 -19.08 9.07 0.00
N VAL A 215 -19.35 10.32 -0.39
CA VAL A 215 -20.62 10.74 -0.98
C VAL A 215 -20.82 10.10 -2.35
N ALA A 216 -19.82 10.16 -3.24
CA ALA A 216 -19.94 9.62 -4.59
C ALA A 216 -20.19 8.10 -4.59
N THR A 217 -19.46 7.35 -3.76
CA THR A 217 -19.67 5.89 -3.62
C THR A 217 -20.99 5.57 -2.95
N ALA A 218 -21.44 6.37 -1.96
CA ALA A 218 -22.74 6.22 -1.32
C ALA A 218 -23.90 6.41 -2.31
N LEU A 219 -23.82 7.42 -3.17
CA LEU A 219 -24.84 7.66 -4.20
C LEU A 219 -24.88 6.51 -5.21
N ALA A 220 -23.72 6.05 -5.68
CA ALA A 220 -23.62 4.92 -6.59
C ALA A 220 -24.27 3.65 -6.03
N ARG A 221 -23.94 3.26 -4.78
CA ARG A 221 -24.53 2.07 -4.14
C ARG A 221 -26.03 2.21 -3.84
N SER A 222 -26.50 3.44 -3.57
CA SER A 222 -27.88 3.67 -3.13
C SER A 222 -28.93 3.50 -4.22
N GLY A 223 -28.53 3.57 -5.50
CA GLY A 223 -29.46 3.56 -6.63
C GLY A 223 -30.29 4.85 -6.80
N LYS A 224 -30.08 5.89 -5.98
CA LYS A 224 -30.83 7.16 -6.08
C LYS A 224 -30.70 7.85 -7.44
N LEU A 225 -29.60 7.63 -8.15
CA LEU A 225 -29.34 8.14 -9.50
C LEU A 225 -29.40 7.00 -10.55
N GLY A 226 -30.27 6.02 -10.33
CA GLY A 226 -30.40 4.80 -11.14
C GLY A 226 -29.48 3.67 -10.69
N LYS A 227 -29.77 2.43 -11.12
CA LYS A 227 -28.94 1.26 -10.82
C LYS A 227 -27.52 1.50 -11.32
N LEU A 228 -26.51 1.21 -10.49
CA LEU A 228 -25.12 1.17 -10.92
C LEU A 228 -24.95 0.08 -11.99
N LEU A 229 -24.29 0.40 -13.09
CA LEU A 229 -23.97 -0.55 -14.17
C LEU A 229 -22.48 -0.85 -14.18
N ILE A 230 -21.65 0.21 -14.15
CA ILE A 230 -20.20 0.09 -14.28
C ILE A 230 -19.50 0.99 -13.28
N SER A 231 -18.54 0.44 -12.56
CA SER A 231 -17.65 1.16 -11.67
C SER A 231 -16.23 1.16 -12.23
N TYR A 232 -15.77 2.29 -12.73
CA TYR A 232 -14.46 2.40 -13.36
C TYR A 232 -13.37 2.74 -12.34
N GLY A 233 -12.16 2.23 -12.58
CA GLY A 233 -10.95 2.67 -11.92
C GLY A 233 -9.79 2.82 -12.91
N TRP A 234 -9.04 3.90 -12.79
CA TRP A 234 -7.85 4.14 -13.61
C TRP A 234 -6.65 4.43 -12.71
N ALA A 235 -5.55 3.72 -12.93
CA ALA A 235 -4.23 4.10 -12.43
C ALA A 235 -3.25 4.17 -13.61
N SER A 236 -3.55 5.07 -14.55
CA SER A 236 -2.77 5.24 -15.77
C SER A 236 -1.91 6.49 -15.66
N LYS A 237 -0.61 6.33 -15.40
CA LYS A 237 0.34 7.43 -15.23
C LYS A 237 1.73 7.02 -15.66
N PRO A 238 2.57 7.93 -16.17
CA PRO A 238 3.81 7.55 -16.82
C PRO A 238 4.78 6.94 -15.81
N ARG A 239 5.40 5.81 -16.19
CA ARG A 239 6.58 5.25 -15.51
C ARG A 239 7.71 5.09 -16.53
N GLY A 240 8.95 5.11 -16.05
CA GLY A 240 10.14 4.82 -16.85
C GLY A 240 10.52 3.35 -16.80
N ALA A 241 11.39 2.94 -17.73
CA ALA A 241 12.03 1.63 -17.69
C ALA A 241 12.88 1.46 -16.42
N VAL A 242 13.00 0.22 -15.95
CA VAL A 242 13.90 -0.12 -14.85
C VAL A 242 15.26 -0.52 -15.42
N LYS A 243 16.33 0.13 -14.98
CA LYS A 243 17.68 -0.26 -15.38
C LYS A 243 18.06 -1.62 -14.78
N LYS A 244 18.53 -2.54 -15.64
CA LYS A 244 19.07 -3.84 -15.26
C LYS A 244 20.52 -3.71 -14.76
N TYR A 245 20.81 -4.41 -13.67
CA TYR A 245 22.14 -4.63 -13.12
C TYR A 245 22.32 -6.12 -12.80
N ASP A 246 23.52 -6.63 -13.00
CA ASP A 246 23.86 -7.99 -12.60
C ASP A 246 23.85 -8.17 -11.08
N PRO A 247 23.81 -9.41 -10.57
CA PRO A 247 23.98 -9.67 -9.15
C PRO A 247 25.30 -9.10 -8.60
N GLU A 248 25.26 -8.57 -7.39
CA GLU A 248 26.39 -7.89 -6.75
C GLU A 248 26.42 -8.16 -5.23
N PRO A 249 27.53 -7.87 -4.53
CA PRO A 249 27.58 -8.01 -3.08
C PRO A 249 26.53 -7.14 -2.38
N VAL A 250 25.92 -7.69 -1.33
CA VAL A 250 24.98 -6.96 -0.47
C VAL A 250 25.71 -5.81 0.24
N PRO A 251 25.20 -4.56 0.20
CA PRO A 251 25.76 -3.47 0.99
C PRO A 251 25.74 -3.78 2.49
N PRO A 252 26.83 -3.51 3.25
CA PRO A 252 26.94 -3.90 4.66
C PRO A 252 25.91 -3.22 5.59
N GLU A 253 25.30 -2.12 5.15
CA GLU A 253 24.25 -1.42 5.89
C GLU A 253 22.85 -2.05 5.72
N LEU A 254 22.66 -2.88 4.68
CA LEU A 254 21.39 -3.53 4.34
C LEU A 254 21.36 -4.95 4.90
N ASP A 255 20.44 -5.23 5.82
CA ASP A 255 20.11 -6.60 6.19
C ASP A 255 19.23 -7.23 5.10
N TYR A 256 19.89 -7.85 4.12
CA TYR A 256 19.21 -8.39 2.95
C TYR A 256 18.40 -9.66 3.24
N ASP A 257 18.79 -10.43 4.26
CA ASP A 257 17.98 -11.58 4.70
C ASP A 257 16.63 -11.11 5.24
N ILE A 258 16.62 -10.07 6.06
CA ILE A 258 15.36 -9.47 6.52
C ILE A 258 14.66 -8.76 5.35
N TRP A 259 15.37 -8.07 4.45
CA TRP A 259 14.72 -7.43 3.30
C TRP A 259 13.94 -8.44 2.43
N LEU A 260 14.54 -9.59 2.12
CA LEU A 260 13.88 -10.69 1.41
C LEU A 260 12.70 -11.22 2.22
N GLY A 261 12.88 -11.44 3.52
CA GLY A 261 11.80 -11.89 4.42
C GLY A 261 11.07 -13.11 3.87
N PRO A 262 9.73 -13.07 3.72
CA PRO A 262 8.96 -14.21 3.22
C PRO A 262 9.21 -14.55 1.75
N ALA A 263 9.93 -13.72 0.99
CA ALA A 263 10.20 -13.96 -0.43
C ALA A 263 11.20 -15.10 -0.64
N PRO A 264 11.11 -15.82 -1.79
CA PRO A 264 12.15 -16.76 -2.18
C PRO A 264 13.54 -16.13 -2.12
N HIS A 265 14.54 -16.96 -1.84
CA HIS A 265 15.91 -16.48 -1.86
C HIS A 265 16.31 -16.07 -3.29
N ARG A 266 16.89 -14.89 -3.43
CA ARG A 266 17.41 -14.35 -4.70
C ARG A 266 18.75 -13.65 -4.43
N PRO A 267 19.75 -13.75 -5.31
CA PRO A 267 20.97 -12.94 -5.19
C PRO A 267 20.65 -11.45 -5.23
N TYR A 268 21.34 -10.66 -4.40
CA TYR A 268 21.15 -9.21 -4.38
C TYR A 268 21.53 -8.58 -5.72
N SER A 269 20.71 -7.63 -6.16
CA SER A 269 20.99 -6.71 -7.25
C SER A 269 20.30 -5.40 -6.93
N ARG A 270 20.99 -4.27 -7.15
CA ARG A 270 20.37 -2.94 -6.99
C ARG A 270 19.15 -2.71 -7.91
N THR A 271 18.95 -3.58 -8.91
CA THR A 271 17.83 -3.54 -9.87
C THR A 271 16.46 -3.47 -9.19
N PHE A 272 16.21 -4.29 -8.16
CA PHE A 272 14.88 -4.47 -7.58
C PHE A 272 14.71 -3.87 -6.18
N VAL A 273 15.78 -3.41 -5.53
CA VAL A 273 15.65 -2.75 -4.21
C VAL A 273 15.18 -1.30 -4.33
N HIS A 274 14.86 -0.70 -3.18
CA HIS A 274 14.23 0.62 -3.03
C HIS A 274 12.81 0.73 -3.58
N TYR A 275 12.56 1.22 -4.80
CA TYR A 275 11.20 1.39 -5.34
C TYR A 275 10.86 0.33 -6.39
N ASN A 276 11.85 -0.30 -7.02
CA ASN A 276 11.62 -1.14 -8.19
C ASN A 276 10.99 -2.49 -7.86
N TRP A 277 11.00 -2.92 -6.59
CA TRP A 277 10.40 -4.18 -6.12
C TRP A 277 8.91 -4.30 -6.50
N HIS A 278 8.20 -3.19 -6.74
CA HIS A 278 6.81 -3.21 -7.18
C HIS A 278 6.60 -4.04 -8.45
N TRP A 279 7.62 -4.14 -9.31
CA TRP A 279 7.54 -4.70 -10.66
C TRP A 279 8.03 -6.16 -10.78
N PHE A 280 8.33 -6.80 -9.65
CA PHE A 280 8.81 -8.19 -9.58
C PHE A 280 7.84 -9.00 -8.72
N TRP A 281 7.41 -10.17 -9.22
CA TRP A 281 6.32 -10.95 -8.62
C TRP A 281 6.65 -11.52 -7.24
N ASP A 282 7.92 -11.59 -6.86
CA ASP A 282 8.34 -12.05 -5.53
C ASP A 282 8.07 -11.03 -4.42
N PHE A 283 8.04 -9.74 -4.78
CA PHE A 283 8.02 -8.62 -3.84
C PHE A 283 6.81 -7.71 -3.98
N GLY A 284 6.30 -7.55 -5.19
CA GLY A 284 5.26 -6.59 -5.55
C GLY A 284 4.19 -7.19 -6.47
N ASN A 285 3.22 -6.35 -6.84
CA ASN A 285 2.04 -6.76 -7.60
C ASN A 285 1.79 -5.90 -8.84
N GLY A 286 2.82 -5.21 -9.36
CA GLY A 286 2.70 -4.30 -10.50
C GLY A 286 1.92 -3.03 -10.20
N GLU A 287 1.53 -2.27 -11.23
CA GLU A 287 0.81 -1.00 -11.03
C GLU A 287 -0.57 -1.23 -10.42
N ILE A 288 -1.22 -2.36 -10.74
CA ILE A 288 -2.52 -2.76 -10.18
C ILE A 288 -2.48 -2.90 -8.66
N GLY A 289 -1.36 -3.33 -8.06
CA GLY A 289 -1.19 -3.35 -6.61
C GLY A 289 -0.44 -2.15 -6.02
N ASN A 290 0.33 -1.41 -6.83
CA ASN A 290 1.04 -0.21 -6.37
C ASN A 290 0.08 0.96 -6.13
N GLN A 291 -0.61 1.39 -7.19
CA GLN A 291 -1.54 2.52 -7.17
C GLN A 291 -2.96 2.06 -7.41
N GLY A 292 -3.11 1.01 -8.22
CA GLY A 292 -4.41 0.46 -8.57
C GLY A 292 -5.28 0.08 -7.40
N VAL A 293 -4.71 -0.43 -6.32
CA VAL A 293 -5.47 -0.84 -5.13
C VAL A 293 -6.29 0.31 -4.51
N HIS A 294 -5.83 1.58 -4.61
CA HIS A 294 -6.64 2.71 -4.17
C HIS A 294 -7.90 2.86 -5.03
N GLN A 295 -7.73 2.80 -6.35
CA GLN A 295 -8.83 2.94 -7.32
C GLN A 295 -9.74 1.72 -7.29
N MET A 296 -9.18 0.54 -7.12
CA MET A 296 -9.91 -0.71 -6.97
C MET A 296 -10.76 -0.70 -5.70
N ASP A 297 -10.23 -0.16 -4.60
CA ASP A 297 -10.97 -0.01 -3.34
C ASP A 297 -12.14 0.96 -3.49
N ILE A 298 -11.95 2.11 -4.14
CA ILE A 298 -13.03 3.05 -4.45
C ILE A 298 -14.08 2.41 -5.37
N ALA A 299 -13.63 1.71 -6.42
CA ALA A 299 -14.51 1.06 -7.39
C ALA A 299 -15.39 -0.01 -6.71
N ARG A 300 -14.80 -0.83 -5.84
CA ARG A 300 -15.49 -1.81 -5.01
C ARG A 300 -16.42 -1.16 -3.99
N TRP A 301 -16.01 -0.05 -3.37
CA TRP A 301 -16.81 0.66 -2.38
C TRP A 301 -18.12 1.24 -2.95
N ALA A 302 -18.17 1.51 -4.25
CA ALA A 302 -19.37 1.95 -4.95
C ALA A 302 -20.38 0.82 -5.23
N LEU A 303 -19.98 -0.45 -5.14
CA LEU A 303 -20.89 -1.57 -5.40
C LEU A 303 -21.95 -1.69 -4.29
N PRO A 304 -23.19 -2.10 -4.64
CA PRO A 304 -24.22 -2.44 -3.66
C PRO A 304 -23.89 -3.74 -2.91
N GLU A 305 -24.50 -3.95 -1.75
CA GLU A 305 -24.18 -5.05 -0.83
C GLU A 305 -24.43 -6.44 -1.45
N ASP A 306 -25.48 -6.59 -2.26
CA ASP A 306 -25.80 -7.86 -2.91
C ASP A 306 -24.69 -8.29 -3.88
N ALA A 307 -24.08 -7.33 -4.60
CA ALA A 307 -22.95 -7.57 -5.49
C ALA A 307 -21.74 -8.14 -4.74
N LEU A 308 -21.49 -7.68 -3.52
CA LEU A 308 -20.33 -8.09 -2.71
C LEU A 308 -20.38 -9.55 -2.24
N THR A 309 -21.47 -10.27 -2.51
CA THR A 309 -21.64 -11.70 -2.19
C THR A 309 -21.71 -12.61 -3.42
N LYS A 310 -21.76 -12.05 -4.63
CA LYS A 310 -21.88 -12.81 -5.89
C LYS A 310 -20.52 -13.35 -6.34
N PRO A 311 -20.45 -14.47 -7.09
CA PRO A 311 -19.20 -14.85 -7.74
C PRO A 311 -18.71 -13.76 -8.70
N ILE A 312 -17.40 -13.64 -8.85
CA ILE A 312 -16.77 -12.68 -9.76
C ILE A 312 -16.22 -13.43 -10.96
N LYS A 313 -16.67 -13.09 -12.17
CA LYS A 313 -15.97 -13.50 -13.39
C LYS A 313 -14.90 -12.48 -13.72
N VAL A 314 -13.67 -12.93 -13.90
CA VAL A 314 -12.51 -12.08 -14.14
C VAL A 314 -11.98 -12.35 -15.53
N LEU A 315 -11.91 -11.29 -16.33
CA LEU A 315 -11.32 -11.31 -17.65
C LEU A 315 -10.25 -10.23 -17.73
N THR A 316 -9.06 -10.58 -18.19
CA THR A 316 -7.94 -9.66 -18.20
C THR A 316 -7.13 -9.75 -19.48
N MET A 317 -6.56 -8.61 -19.85
CA MET A 317 -5.63 -8.49 -20.95
C MET A 317 -4.56 -7.47 -20.60
N GLY A 318 -3.31 -7.75 -20.94
CA GLY A 318 -2.25 -6.77 -20.75
C GLY A 318 -0.95 -7.15 -21.42
N GLY A 319 0.09 -6.38 -21.14
CA GLY A 319 1.44 -6.68 -21.57
C GLY A 319 2.45 -5.70 -21.04
N ARG A 320 3.71 -6.00 -21.32
CA ARG A 320 4.83 -5.12 -21.04
C ARG A 320 5.40 -4.62 -22.36
N PHE A 321 5.12 -3.36 -22.67
CA PHE A 321 5.45 -2.76 -23.98
C PHE A 321 6.38 -1.56 -23.84
N GLY A 322 7.13 -1.26 -24.91
CA GLY A 322 7.99 -0.08 -25.02
C GLY A 322 9.29 -0.12 -24.21
N TRP A 323 9.45 -1.06 -23.27
CA TRP A 323 10.65 -1.21 -22.45
C TRP A 323 11.26 -2.61 -22.64
N ASP A 324 12.53 -2.65 -23.02
CA ASP A 324 13.38 -3.82 -22.81
C ASP A 324 14.03 -3.69 -21.43
N ASP A 325 13.35 -4.22 -20.42
CA ASP A 325 13.76 -4.07 -19.04
C ASP A 325 13.42 -5.34 -18.20
N PRO A 326 13.95 -5.48 -16.98
CA PRO A 326 13.89 -6.74 -16.24
C PRO A 326 12.58 -6.95 -15.48
N CYS A 327 11.60 -6.06 -15.62
CA CYS A 327 10.37 -6.11 -14.84
C CYS A 327 9.40 -7.18 -15.37
N GLU A 328 8.65 -7.77 -14.46
CA GLU A 328 7.87 -8.98 -14.72
C GLU A 328 6.35 -8.69 -14.84
N THR A 329 5.91 -7.51 -14.36
CA THR A 329 4.50 -7.11 -14.35
C THR A 329 4.10 -6.32 -15.60
N PRO A 330 2.83 -6.40 -16.05
CA PRO A 330 2.36 -5.61 -17.17
C PRO A 330 2.44 -4.11 -16.87
N ASN A 331 2.69 -3.32 -17.92
CA ASN A 331 2.68 -1.86 -17.87
C ASN A 331 1.52 -1.24 -18.69
N ALA A 332 0.74 -2.08 -19.39
CA ALA A 332 -0.59 -1.80 -19.90
C ALA A 332 -1.46 -3.00 -19.54
N HIS A 333 -2.49 -2.80 -18.72
CA HIS A 333 -3.27 -3.87 -18.11
C HIS A 333 -4.72 -3.41 -17.96
N LEU A 334 -5.65 -4.14 -18.58
CA LEU A 334 -7.09 -3.93 -18.49
C LEU A 334 -7.72 -5.19 -17.89
N THR A 335 -8.51 -5.01 -16.82
CA THR A 335 -9.23 -6.10 -16.17
C THR A 335 -10.69 -5.75 -15.98
N VAL A 336 -11.56 -6.69 -16.34
CA VAL A 336 -13.01 -6.64 -16.11
C VAL A 336 -13.34 -7.63 -15.01
N PHE A 337 -14.07 -7.16 -14.00
CA PHE A 337 -14.66 -7.97 -12.94
C PHE A 337 -16.17 -7.90 -13.09
N ASP A 338 -16.78 -9.00 -13.50
CA ASP A 338 -18.19 -9.12 -13.75
C ASP A 338 -18.88 -9.84 -12.58
N TYR A 339 -19.82 -9.13 -11.94
CA TYR A 339 -20.65 -9.59 -10.84
C TYR A 339 -22.06 -9.99 -11.31
N GLY A 340 -22.24 -10.17 -12.63
CA GLY A 340 -23.51 -10.40 -13.30
C GLY A 340 -24.24 -9.09 -13.59
N ASP A 341 -24.77 -8.46 -12.55
CA ASP A 341 -25.55 -7.21 -12.65
C ASP A 341 -24.68 -5.94 -12.72
N TYR A 342 -23.41 -6.07 -12.31
CA TYR A 342 -22.49 -4.96 -12.09
C TYR A 342 -21.12 -5.31 -12.64
N GLN A 343 -20.40 -4.33 -13.16
CA GLN A 343 -19.02 -4.52 -13.60
C GLN A 343 -18.08 -3.53 -12.92
N ILE A 344 -16.88 -4.00 -12.56
CA ILE A 344 -15.72 -3.14 -12.39
C ILE A 344 -14.86 -3.26 -13.63
N ILE A 345 -14.50 -2.12 -14.23
CA ILE A 345 -13.53 -2.07 -15.33
C ILE A 345 -12.34 -1.25 -14.86
N TYR A 346 -11.20 -1.91 -14.75
CA TYR A 346 -9.97 -1.33 -14.21
C TYR A 346 -8.87 -1.28 -15.27
N GLU A 347 -8.28 -0.10 -15.44
CA GLU A 347 -7.17 0.16 -16.36
C GLU A 347 -5.93 0.62 -15.58
N ALA A 348 -4.78 -0.02 -15.83
CA ALA A 348 -3.47 0.46 -15.45
C ALA A 348 -2.58 0.60 -16.68
N CYS A 349 -2.14 1.81 -16.98
CA CYS A 349 -1.23 2.07 -18.10
C CYS A 349 -0.10 3.02 -17.71
N ASN A 350 1.15 2.58 -17.86
CA ASN A 350 2.33 3.38 -17.58
C ASN A 350 2.95 4.06 -18.80
N LEU A 351 2.27 3.93 -19.93
CA LEU A 351 2.70 4.42 -21.23
C LEU A 351 1.88 5.64 -21.66
N THR A 352 1.57 6.53 -20.72
CA THR A 352 0.76 7.73 -20.99
C THR A 352 1.61 8.91 -21.46
N GLY A 353 0.97 9.84 -22.16
CA GLY A 353 1.55 11.14 -22.52
C GLY A 353 1.75 12.02 -21.28
N ASN A 354 2.88 12.74 -21.24
CA ASN A 354 3.34 13.52 -20.09
C ASN A 354 2.98 15.02 -20.18
N GLY A 355 2.34 15.47 -21.26
CA GLY A 355 2.04 16.90 -21.48
C GLY A 355 3.25 17.70 -21.96
N ASP A 356 3.96 17.19 -22.98
CA ASP A 356 5.06 17.90 -23.64
C ASP A 356 4.52 18.65 -24.87
N GLU A 357 4.14 19.91 -24.66
CA GLU A 357 3.56 20.79 -25.69
C GLU A 357 4.49 20.95 -26.89
N LYS A 358 5.82 20.97 -26.69
CA LYS A 358 6.80 21.13 -27.78
C LYS A 358 6.79 19.96 -28.76
N LYS A 359 6.39 18.78 -28.29
CA LYS A 359 6.28 17.55 -29.09
C LYS A 359 4.83 17.23 -29.49
N GLY A 360 3.87 18.11 -29.17
CA GLY A 360 2.45 17.85 -29.39
C GLY A 360 1.91 16.67 -28.56
N ILE A 361 2.55 16.33 -27.45
CA ILE A 361 2.16 15.19 -26.59
C ILE A 361 1.21 15.70 -25.50
N PRO A 362 -0.08 15.34 -25.51
CA PRO A 362 -1.01 15.74 -24.46
C PRO A 362 -0.70 15.06 -23.12
N ARG A 363 -1.21 15.65 -22.03
CA ARG A 363 -1.22 14.98 -20.72
C ARG A 363 -2.40 14.02 -20.67
N THR A 364 -2.11 12.73 -20.66
CA THR A 364 -3.14 11.67 -20.71
C THR A 364 -3.17 10.77 -19.48
N ALA A 365 -2.35 11.11 -18.48
CA ALA A 365 -2.37 10.47 -17.17
C ALA A 365 -3.72 10.69 -16.47
N VAL A 366 -4.26 9.62 -15.88
CA VAL A 366 -5.47 9.64 -15.07
C VAL A 366 -5.31 8.68 -13.89
N VAL A 367 -5.55 9.19 -12.69
CA VAL A 367 -5.71 8.40 -11.46
C VAL A 367 -7.02 8.81 -10.84
N SER A 368 -8.08 8.06 -11.10
CA SER A 368 -9.45 8.43 -10.71
C SER A 368 -10.41 7.25 -10.82
N ASN A 369 -11.67 7.51 -10.49
CA ASN A 369 -12.81 6.61 -10.61
C ASN A 369 -14.02 7.36 -11.15
N ALA A 370 -14.94 6.63 -11.77
CA ALA A 370 -16.24 7.13 -12.20
C ALA A 370 -17.27 6.00 -12.11
N PHE A 371 -18.53 6.33 -11.83
CA PHE A 371 -19.60 5.34 -11.65
C PHE A 371 -20.72 5.61 -12.65
N VAL A 372 -20.92 4.70 -13.60
CA VAL A 372 -21.98 4.80 -14.61
C VAL A 372 -23.22 4.09 -14.11
N THR A 373 -24.31 4.84 -14.02
CA THR A 373 -25.64 4.37 -13.64
C THR A 373 -26.59 4.39 -14.83
N GLU A 374 -27.81 3.91 -14.63
CA GLU A 374 -28.89 4.01 -15.61
C GLU A 374 -29.22 5.46 -16.01
N GLN A 375 -29.01 6.44 -15.12
CA GLN A 375 -29.37 7.84 -15.37
C GLN A 375 -28.18 8.72 -15.78
N GLY A 376 -26.94 8.33 -15.50
CA GLY A 376 -25.77 9.15 -15.82
C GLY A 376 -24.46 8.68 -15.21
N GLU A 377 -23.48 9.56 -15.11
CA GLU A 377 -22.17 9.29 -14.52
C GLU A 377 -21.97 10.08 -13.22
N ILE A 378 -21.50 9.40 -12.16
CA ILE A 378 -21.18 9.99 -10.86
C ILE A 378 -19.65 10.08 -10.71
N THR A 379 -19.18 11.25 -10.28
CA THR A 379 -17.79 11.49 -9.84
C THR A 379 -17.81 12.38 -8.58
N PRO A 380 -16.72 12.50 -7.80
CA PRO A 380 -16.71 13.37 -6.62
C PRO A 380 -17.04 14.84 -6.91
N GLY A 381 -16.83 15.32 -8.15
CA GLY A 381 -17.13 16.70 -8.51
C GLY A 381 -18.53 16.92 -9.10
N GLY A 382 -19.39 15.90 -9.18
CA GLY A 382 -20.77 16.05 -9.67
C GLY A 382 -21.33 14.84 -10.39
N PHE A 383 -22.63 14.89 -10.69
CA PHE A 383 -23.37 13.93 -11.49
C PHE A 383 -23.58 14.50 -12.90
N THR A 384 -23.43 13.69 -13.93
CA THR A 384 -23.68 14.08 -15.32
C THR A 384 -24.80 13.18 -15.87
N PRO A 385 -26.05 13.67 -15.98
CA PRO A 385 -27.14 12.90 -16.57
C PRO A 385 -26.85 12.52 -18.03
N LYS A 386 -27.43 11.42 -18.51
CA LYS A 386 -27.33 11.02 -19.93
C LYS A 386 -27.83 12.16 -20.84
N GLY A 387 -26.95 12.67 -21.70
CA GLY A 387 -27.25 13.80 -22.60
C GLY A 387 -27.36 15.16 -21.90
N GLY A 388 -27.09 15.23 -20.59
CA GLY A 388 -27.17 16.44 -19.79
C GLY A 388 -25.81 17.08 -19.50
N LYS A 389 -25.84 18.21 -18.78
CA LYS A 389 -24.66 18.86 -18.23
C LYS A 389 -24.42 18.42 -16.79
N ARG A 390 -23.19 18.55 -16.33
CA ARG A 390 -22.81 18.21 -14.95
C ARG A 390 -23.55 19.08 -13.94
N GLU A 391 -24.09 18.46 -12.91
CA GLU A 391 -24.78 19.06 -11.77
C GLU A 391 -24.17 18.62 -10.43
N PRO A 392 -24.40 19.37 -9.34
CA PRO A 392 -23.94 18.99 -8.00
C PRO A 392 -24.50 17.63 -7.55
N LEU A 393 -23.75 16.91 -6.72
CA LEU A 393 -24.23 15.65 -6.14
C LEU A 393 -25.37 15.90 -5.14
N PRO A 394 -26.46 15.11 -5.16
CA PRO A 394 -27.51 15.20 -4.16
C PRO A 394 -27.00 14.79 -2.77
N ALA A 395 -27.65 15.31 -1.72
CA ALA A 395 -27.29 14.99 -0.36
C ALA A 395 -27.54 13.50 -0.02
N ILE A 396 -26.59 12.89 0.69
CA ILE A 396 -26.69 11.55 1.24
C ILE A 396 -25.87 11.47 2.53
N GLU A 397 -26.35 10.68 3.48
CA GLU A 397 -25.60 10.39 4.69
C GLU A 397 -24.46 9.42 4.40
N VAL A 398 -23.31 9.68 5.03
CA VAL A 398 -22.10 8.86 4.88
C VAL A 398 -21.51 8.59 6.25
N ASN A 399 -21.12 7.33 6.48
CA ASN A 399 -20.36 6.96 7.66
C ASN A 399 -18.87 7.20 7.39
N MET A 400 -18.24 8.04 8.22
CA MET A 400 -16.82 8.40 8.15
C MET A 400 -16.02 7.84 9.35
N GLY A 401 -16.55 6.83 10.05
CA GLY A 401 -15.98 6.28 11.28
C GLY A 401 -15.80 7.37 12.35
N ALA A 402 -14.67 7.33 13.07
CA ALA A 402 -14.31 8.37 14.04
C ALA A 402 -13.86 9.71 13.40
N GLY A 403 -13.89 9.84 12.07
CA GLY A 403 -13.47 11.03 11.33
C GLY A 403 -11.96 11.29 11.38
N GLY A 404 -11.54 12.48 10.90
CA GLY A 404 -10.14 12.87 10.76
C GLY A 404 -9.48 12.34 9.48
N GLY A 405 -8.22 12.73 9.25
CA GLY A 405 -7.42 12.14 8.18
C GLY A 405 -7.09 10.66 8.47
N SER A 406 -6.66 9.89 7.47
CA SER A 406 -6.43 8.44 7.62
C SER A 406 -5.56 8.04 8.83
N PHE A 407 -4.45 8.74 9.10
CA PHE A 407 -3.61 8.46 10.27
C PHE A 407 -4.27 8.86 11.60
N GLU A 408 -4.97 9.99 11.62
CA GLU A 408 -5.68 10.47 12.81
C GLU A 408 -6.86 9.55 13.15
N ASN A 409 -7.60 9.08 12.14
CA ASN A 409 -8.68 8.12 12.32
C ASN A 409 -8.18 6.83 12.97
N PHE A 410 -7.00 6.33 12.56
CA PHE A 410 -6.38 5.17 13.20
C PHE A 410 -6.12 5.40 14.68
N ILE A 411 -5.55 6.55 15.06
CA ILE A 411 -5.33 6.92 16.47
C ILE A 411 -6.65 7.01 17.25
N ARG A 412 -7.70 7.61 16.66
CA ARG A 412 -9.02 7.69 17.29
C ARG A 412 -9.64 6.30 17.51
N ALA A 413 -9.53 5.39 16.54
CA ALA A 413 -10.00 4.02 16.67
C ALA A 413 -9.18 3.19 17.68
N MET A 414 -7.87 3.45 17.79
CA MET A 414 -7.04 2.88 18.86
C MET A 414 -7.53 3.30 20.25
N ARG A 415 -7.99 4.55 20.40
CA ARG A 415 -8.57 5.03 21.67
C ARG A 415 -9.94 4.42 21.94
N SER A 416 -10.81 4.35 20.93
CA SER A 416 -12.17 3.83 21.12
C SER A 416 -12.24 2.31 21.26
N ARG A 417 -11.21 1.59 20.79
CA ARG A 417 -11.15 0.12 20.69
C ARG A 417 -12.24 -0.51 19.81
N LYS A 418 -12.91 0.30 18.97
CA LYS A 418 -13.94 -0.17 18.02
C LYS A 418 -13.34 -0.18 16.63
N HIS A 419 -13.25 -1.35 16.01
CA HIS A 419 -12.67 -1.46 14.67
C HIS A 419 -13.61 -0.86 13.61
N GLU A 420 -14.89 -0.70 13.93
CA GLU A 420 -15.92 -0.05 13.13
C GLU A 420 -15.69 1.47 13.00
N ASP A 421 -14.89 2.06 13.90
CA ASP A 421 -14.50 3.47 13.83
C ASP A 421 -13.41 3.73 12.78
N LEU A 422 -12.79 2.66 12.24
CA LEU A 422 -11.81 2.74 11.17
C LEU A 422 -12.50 3.07 9.84
N VAL A 423 -11.99 4.09 9.16
CA VAL A 423 -12.41 4.38 7.78
C VAL A 423 -12.02 3.26 6.82
N ALA A 424 -10.95 2.52 7.13
CA ALA A 424 -10.40 1.46 6.28
C ALA A 424 -10.00 0.22 7.09
N ASP A 425 -10.96 -0.42 7.75
CA ASP A 425 -10.75 -1.68 8.47
C ASP A 425 -10.07 -2.76 7.60
N VAL A 426 -9.25 -3.60 8.24
CA VAL A 426 -8.48 -4.69 7.63
C VAL A 426 -9.28 -5.56 6.66
N LEU A 427 -10.55 -5.88 6.96
CA LEU A 427 -11.38 -6.70 6.08
C LEU A 427 -11.67 -5.96 4.76
N GLN A 428 -11.92 -4.65 4.82
CA GLN A 428 -12.15 -3.85 3.62
C GLN A 428 -10.88 -3.78 2.75
N GLY A 429 -9.71 -3.66 3.39
CA GLY A 429 -8.42 -3.71 2.70
C GLY A 429 -8.19 -5.05 2.00
N HIS A 430 -8.46 -6.17 2.69
CA HIS A 430 -8.31 -7.53 2.16
C HIS A 430 -9.19 -7.75 0.92
N LEU A 431 -10.48 -7.45 1.04
CA LEU A 431 -11.44 -7.62 -0.05
C LEU A 431 -11.11 -6.75 -1.28
N SER A 432 -10.55 -5.55 -1.08
CA SER A 432 -10.06 -4.73 -2.20
C SER A 432 -8.79 -5.28 -2.84
N CYS A 433 -7.87 -5.83 -2.05
CA CYS A 433 -6.64 -6.44 -2.56
C CYS A 433 -6.93 -7.71 -3.38
N ILE A 434 -7.97 -8.48 -3.01
CA ILE A 434 -8.41 -9.65 -3.79
C ILE A 434 -8.56 -9.28 -5.27
N LEU A 435 -9.25 -8.19 -5.60
CA LEU A 435 -9.47 -7.79 -7.00
C LEU A 435 -8.15 -7.56 -7.75
N CYS A 436 -7.17 -6.91 -7.12
CA CYS A 436 -5.83 -6.76 -7.68
C CYS A 436 -5.15 -8.13 -7.92
N HIS A 437 -5.30 -9.06 -6.98
CA HIS A 437 -4.75 -10.41 -7.10
C HIS A 437 -5.45 -11.21 -8.22
N LEU A 438 -6.77 -11.16 -8.33
CA LEU A 438 -7.50 -11.90 -9.38
C LEU A 438 -7.07 -11.43 -10.77
N GLY A 439 -6.93 -10.11 -10.99
CA GLY A 439 -6.46 -9.56 -12.27
C GLY A 439 -5.03 -10.02 -12.61
N ASN A 440 -4.13 -10.06 -11.62
CA ASN A 440 -2.77 -10.59 -11.81
C ASN A 440 -2.75 -12.11 -12.02
N ILE A 441 -3.57 -12.88 -11.32
CA ILE A 441 -3.65 -14.34 -11.45
C ILE A 441 -4.14 -14.71 -12.85
N ALA A 442 -5.24 -14.10 -13.32
CA ALA A 442 -5.73 -14.30 -14.66
C ALA A 442 -4.66 -13.94 -15.71
N TYR A 443 -3.90 -12.85 -15.50
CA TYR A 443 -2.83 -12.43 -16.42
C TYR A 443 -1.69 -13.47 -16.45
N ARG A 444 -1.28 -13.98 -15.28
CA ARG A 444 -0.19 -14.96 -15.16
C ARG A 444 -0.52 -16.33 -15.75
N LEU A 445 -1.80 -16.68 -15.83
CA LEU A 445 -2.28 -17.88 -16.53
C LEU A 445 -2.53 -17.65 -18.03
N GLY A 446 -2.44 -16.39 -18.47
CA GLY A 446 -2.74 -16.00 -19.84
C GLY A 446 -1.69 -16.43 -20.86
N LYS A 447 -2.08 -16.32 -22.13
CA LYS A 447 -1.22 -16.64 -23.28
C LYS A 447 -1.05 -15.42 -24.19
N PRO A 448 0.11 -15.26 -24.84
CA PRO A 448 0.35 -14.15 -25.75
C PRO A 448 -0.38 -14.35 -27.08
N VAL A 449 -1.30 -13.44 -27.42
CA VAL A 449 -2.05 -13.41 -28.68
C VAL A 449 -1.74 -12.13 -29.47
N PRO A 450 -1.79 -12.16 -30.82
CA PRO A 450 -1.64 -10.96 -31.65
C PRO A 450 -2.72 -9.91 -31.32
N PHE A 451 -2.40 -8.63 -31.56
CA PHE A 451 -3.28 -7.49 -31.31
C PHE A 451 -4.70 -7.66 -31.90
N ALA A 452 -4.83 -8.06 -33.16
CA ALA A 452 -6.13 -8.20 -33.80
C ALA A 452 -6.99 -9.31 -33.14
N GLU A 453 -6.35 -10.36 -32.61
CA GLU A 453 -7.03 -11.43 -31.88
C GLU A 453 -7.40 -11.00 -30.45
N SER A 454 -6.52 -10.24 -29.79
CA SER A 454 -6.73 -9.80 -28.41
C SER A 454 -8.01 -8.95 -28.26
N ARG A 455 -8.35 -8.14 -29.27
CA ARG A 455 -9.58 -7.32 -29.27
C ARG A 455 -10.87 -8.16 -29.25
N LYS A 456 -10.84 -9.39 -29.78
CA LYS A 456 -12.03 -10.26 -29.82
C LYS A 456 -12.53 -10.65 -28.42
N VAL A 457 -11.62 -10.62 -27.43
CA VAL A 457 -11.89 -10.97 -26.04
C VAL A 457 -12.96 -10.08 -25.41
N PHE A 458 -13.05 -8.81 -25.82
CA PHE A 458 -14.04 -7.87 -25.31
C PHE A 458 -15.17 -7.58 -26.30
N ALA A 459 -15.29 -8.30 -27.42
CA ALA A 459 -16.27 -8.01 -28.47
C ALA A 459 -17.74 -7.96 -27.97
N GLY A 460 -18.08 -8.75 -26.96
CA GLY A 460 -19.40 -8.74 -26.31
C GLY A 460 -19.58 -7.70 -25.21
N ASN A 461 -18.56 -6.88 -24.91
CA ASN A 461 -18.57 -5.88 -23.85
C ASN A 461 -18.09 -4.52 -24.39
N ALA A 462 -19.04 -3.70 -24.84
CA ALA A 462 -18.77 -2.39 -25.44
C ALA A 462 -18.00 -1.44 -24.50
N ALA A 463 -18.26 -1.50 -23.19
CA ALA A 463 -17.58 -0.67 -22.21
C ALA A 463 -16.11 -1.08 -22.04
N ALA A 464 -15.84 -2.38 -21.99
CA ALA A 464 -14.47 -2.89 -21.95
C ALA A 464 -13.71 -2.59 -23.26
N MET A 465 -14.37 -2.69 -24.42
CA MET A 465 -13.81 -2.25 -25.70
C MET A 465 -13.44 -0.77 -25.70
N ALA A 466 -14.33 0.10 -25.21
CA ALA A 466 -14.05 1.53 -25.11
C ALA A 466 -12.88 1.83 -24.15
N ALA A 467 -12.79 1.10 -23.03
CA ALA A 467 -11.66 1.22 -22.11
C ALA A 467 -10.35 0.77 -22.76
N LEU A 468 -10.37 -0.32 -23.53
CA LEU A 468 -9.22 -0.79 -24.30
C LEU A 468 -8.75 0.25 -25.32
N GLU A 469 -9.66 0.78 -26.14
CA GLU A 469 -9.33 1.80 -27.14
C GLU A 469 -8.73 3.05 -26.50
N LYS A 470 -9.23 3.45 -25.31
CA LYS A 470 -8.66 4.56 -24.55
C LYS A 470 -7.27 4.23 -24.00
N MET A 471 -7.03 3.00 -23.53
CA MET A 471 -5.70 2.57 -23.10
C MET A 471 -4.69 2.60 -24.26
N GLU A 472 -5.06 2.05 -25.41
CA GLU A 472 -4.25 2.06 -26.64
C GLU A 472 -3.98 3.48 -27.13
N TRP A 473 -4.98 4.36 -27.10
CA TRP A 473 -4.80 5.77 -27.41
C TRP A 473 -3.74 6.43 -26.53
N ARG A 474 -3.68 6.10 -25.23
CA ARG A 474 -2.62 6.63 -24.34
C ARG A 474 -1.25 6.12 -24.73
N MET A 475 -1.14 4.85 -25.12
CA MET A 475 0.13 4.20 -25.50
C MET A 475 0.79 4.83 -26.74
N LYS A 476 0.00 5.40 -27.66
CA LYS A 476 0.50 6.03 -28.90
C LYS A 476 1.50 7.16 -28.64
N TYR A 477 1.45 7.79 -27.46
CA TYR A 477 2.33 8.91 -27.09
C TYR A 477 3.72 8.47 -26.59
N ARG A 478 4.08 7.19 -26.75
CA ARG A 478 5.39 6.63 -26.41
C ARG A 478 6.05 5.90 -27.59
N ASP A 479 5.72 6.31 -28.82
CA ASP A 479 6.25 5.74 -30.07
C ASP A 479 6.01 4.22 -30.20
N ILE A 480 4.96 3.71 -29.54
CA ILE A 480 4.58 2.31 -29.63
C ILE A 480 3.65 2.13 -30.83
N LYS A 481 4.07 1.26 -31.76
CA LYS A 481 3.25 0.85 -32.88
C LYS A 481 2.18 -0.13 -32.39
N ILE A 482 0.91 0.27 -32.47
CA ILE A 482 -0.24 -0.57 -32.08
C ILE A 482 -0.68 -1.38 -33.30
N ASP A 483 -0.07 -2.55 -33.50
CA ASP A 483 -0.40 -3.51 -34.56
C ASP A 483 -0.08 -4.95 -34.10
N ASP A 484 -0.17 -5.94 -35.01
CA ASP A 484 0.07 -7.36 -34.70
C ASP A 484 1.52 -7.70 -34.31
N SER A 485 2.46 -6.74 -34.37
CA SER A 485 3.77 -6.90 -33.72
C SER A 485 3.67 -6.88 -32.19
N LEU A 486 2.60 -6.29 -31.63
CA LEU A 486 2.29 -6.38 -30.22
C LEU A 486 1.57 -7.69 -29.91
N ARG A 487 2.06 -8.37 -28.89
CA ARG A 487 1.41 -9.55 -28.31
C ARG A 487 0.88 -9.20 -26.93
N TYR A 488 -0.44 -9.20 -26.79
CA TYR A 488 -1.08 -9.08 -25.49
C TYR A 488 -1.17 -10.45 -24.84
N THR A 489 -0.88 -10.53 -23.56
CA THR A 489 -1.25 -11.68 -22.74
C THR A 489 -2.73 -11.56 -22.40
N VAL A 490 -3.52 -12.53 -22.87
CA VAL A 490 -4.95 -12.65 -22.55
C VAL A 490 -5.11 -13.78 -21.54
N GLY A 491 -5.67 -13.46 -20.37
CA GLY A 491 -5.97 -14.43 -19.33
C GLY A 491 -7.19 -15.28 -19.67
N PRO A 492 -7.25 -16.55 -19.23
CA PRO A 492 -8.52 -17.29 -19.25
C PRO A 492 -9.56 -16.55 -18.40
N VAL A 493 -10.85 -16.75 -18.71
CA VAL A 493 -11.92 -16.25 -17.85
C VAL A 493 -11.94 -17.10 -16.58
N LEU A 494 -11.72 -16.47 -15.43
CA LEU A 494 -11.74 -17.15 -14.14
C LEU A 494 -13.02 -16.80 -13.37
N THR A 495 -13.59 -17.75 -12.64
CA THR A 495 -14.70 -17.47 -11.71
C THR A 495 -14.22 -17.60 -10.28
N PHE A 496 -14.41 -16.58 -9.46
CA PHE A 496 -13.99 -16.53 -8.07
C PHE A 496 -15.20 -16.51 -7.14
N ASP A 497 -15.28 -17.49 -6.23
CA ASP A 497 -16.25 -17.53 -5.15
C ASP A 497 -15.73 -16.64 -4.00
N GLN A 498 -16.38 -15.48 -3.79
CA GLN A 498 -15.99 -14.52 -2.77
C GLN A 498 -16.17 -15.05 -1.34
N LYS A 499 -17.13 -15.95 -1.11
CA LYS A 499 -17.40 -16.48 0.24
C LYS A 499 -16.33 -17.49 0.66
N GLN A 500 -15.90 -18.31 -0.30
CA GLN A 500 -14.87 -19.33 -0.08
C GLN A 500 -13.45 -18.81 -0.35
N GLU A 501 -13.35 -17.59 -0.92
CA GLU A 501 -12.10 -16.96 -1.37
C GLU A 501 -11.25 -17.85 -2.26
N ARG A 502 -11.90 -18.55 -3.19
CA ARG A 502 -11.23 -19.46 -4.13
C ARG A 502 -11.82 -19.40 -5.53
N PHE A 503 -11.01 -19.77 -6.51
CA PHE A 503 -11.49 -19.98 -7.87
C PHE A 503 -12.27 -21.29 -7.98
N VAL A 504 -13.28 -21.27 -8.84
CA VAL A 504 -14.13 -22.41 -9.21
C VAL A 504 -14.27 -22.51 -10.73
N GLY A 505 -14.64 -23.68 -11.23
CA GLY A 505 -14.82 -23.93 -12.65
C GLY A 505 -13.52 -24.24 -13.40
N GLU A 506 -13.48 -23.90 -14.68
CA GLU A 506 -12.34 -24.15 -15.56
C GLU A 506 -11.11 -23.33 -15.10
N HIS A 507 -9.91 -23.94 -15.13
CA HIS A 507 -8.65 -23.36 -14.66
C HIS A 507 -8.56 -23.05 -13.14
N ALA A 508 -9.55 -23.49 -12.35
CA ALA A 508 -9.56 -23.22 -10.91
C ALA A 508 -8.36 -23.84 -10.19
N GLU A 509 -7.89 -25.02 -10.60
CA GLU A 509 -6.76 -25.70 -9.95
C GLU A 509 -5.48 -24.87 -10.06
N GLU A 510 -5.14 -24.42 -11.28
CA GLU A 510 -3.97 -23.60 -11.55
C GLU A 510 -4.08 -22.21 -10.92
N ALA A 511 -5.27 -21.61 -10.96
CA ALA A 511 -5.51 -20.31 -10.34
C ALA A 511 -5.40 -20.35 -8.82
N ASN A 512 -5.91 -21.42 -8.18
CA ASN A 512 -5.85 -21.59 -6.72
C ASN A 512 -4.42 -21.79 -6.21
N LYS A 513 -3.51 -22.37 -7.00
CA LYS A 513 -2.07 -22.46 -6.66
C LYS A 513 -1.43 -21.07 -6.49
N LEU A 514 -2.00 -20.03 -7.08
CA LEU A 514 -1.51 -18.64 -7.02
C LEU A 514 -2.19 -17.78 -5.94
N LEU A 515 -3.16 -18.33 -5.20
CA LEU A 515 -3.78 -17.64 -4.05
C LEU A 515 -2.85 -17.54 -2.83
N THR A 516 -1.77 -18.32 -2.84
CA THR A 516 -0.71 -18.36 -1.84
C THR A 516 0.65 -18.49 -2.53
N ARG A 517 1.71 -18.72 -1.74
CA ARG A 517 3.08 -18.88 -2.23
C ARG A 517 3.90 -19.76 -1.29
N ALA A 518 5.04 -20.24 -1.78
CA ALA A 518 6.06 -20.81 -0.91
C ALA A 518 6.68 -19.69 -0.05
N TYR A 519 6.59 -19.84 1.26
CA TYR A 519 7.20 -18.91 2.21
C TYR A 519 8.59 -19.39 2.63
N ARG A 520 9.55 -18.46 2.68
CA ARG A 520 10.91 -18.77 3.10
C ARG A 520 11.01 -18.82 4.62
N ALA A 521 11.40 -19.96 5.19
CA ALA A 521 11.64 -20.07 6.64
C ALA A 521 12.77 -19.11 7.10
N PRO A 522 12.66 -18.50 8.30
CA PRO A 522 11.56 -18.59 9.27
C PRO A 522 10.40 -17.59 9.02
N TYR A 523 10.37 -16.92 7.87
CA TYR A 523 9.40 -15.89 7.51
C TYR A 523 8.13 -16.49 6.88
N VAL A 524 7.38 -17.24 7.68
CA VAL A 524 6.20 -17.99 7.22
C VAL A 524 4.93 -17.38 7.78
N VAL A 525 3.95 -17.12 6.90
CA VAL A 525 2.59 -16.76 7.32
C VAL A 525 1.96 -18.02 7.94
N PRO A 526 1.54 -17.98 9.21
CA PRO A 526 1.05 -19.16 9.89
C PRO A 526 -0.29 -19.64 9.29
N GLU A 527 -0.45 -20.96 9.19
CA GLU A 527 -1.72 -21.54 8.71
C GLU A 527 -2.88 -21.28 9.67
N GLN A 528 -2.58 -21.20 10.96
CA GLN A 528 -3.50 -20.87 12.03
C GLN A 528 -2.95 -19.68 12.79
N VAL A 529 -3.74 -18.61 12.86
CA VAL A 529 -3.45 -17.42 13.66
C VAL A 529 -4.07 -17.54 15.01
#